data_AF-A0A814RRT4-F1
#
_entry.id   AF-A0A814RRT4-F1
#
_cell.length_a   1.000
_cell.length_b   1.000
_cell.length_c   1.000
_cell.angle_alpha   90.00
_cell.angle_beta   90.00
_cell.angle_gamma   90.00
#
_symmetry.space_group_name_H-M   'P 1'
#
loop_
_entity.id
_entity.type
_entity.pdbx_description
1 polymer ?
#
loop_
_entity_poly.entity_id
_entity_poly.type
_entity_poly.pdbx_seq_one_letter_code
_entity_poly.pdbx_strand_id
1 'polypeptide(L)'
;MSVSINNNGSVLVGMQFINRVFLFSVSRSNPIRLYFISRNTNGRSLGNGKSVAWLDNGVAAILVNTYSLNYQWTSSEIYIYDIQTYGYNSNSTPLSVFPNQHQVLPLSFSSIFLQIISSPSSLALLDDQGNILIMNPTPSGYFPAIRDSGSMPVFTAPRKCFPGTFKSQSGIHDCSICPSGTKNSGNSSIQCVACAANSFCPLGSVSDIPLSALTTTTQVIAYPKSPESTIFDEILLQNMFHIGSGRCLVVSPVFWSLIVAAFAILIAILMFILKHRVDHPQSRKLRQRLKCIFKHTDLIGEGELWIGGLVSFAVVVLVSFAYSFSHRYLYQYPIETTSDSYFACDPSLRNAKFQTNLQSLSIPPTDAEQKMFYLLNNQTFTLHLDFVNTLANCDIISLQVLYGTRWSTIRWLSCSNVDSILFLTVVLPYQHASIRIYISDTQIIGALRVGLSSAGHEDEHYNLKELNFYQAFYKYGEVLTQNLSINIDMTKVINETAAMVGEESDYSGIYIPTFTTDVDSLFLTQDQYVYSTSASALLTVVISETPYYVKNLQQPIAKLSEIIFHNILFTIVCLEIFGLIFLLYKLISTPLRHLYRSRYAAKHKTNNDRICVF
;
A
#
# COMPACT_ATOMS: atom_id res chain seq x y z
N MET A 1 48.04 -0.35 30.78
CA MET A 1 47.90 1.08 30.43
C MET A 1 48.79 1.31 29.23
N SER A 2 48.34 2.07 28.25
CA SER A 2 49.10 2.41 27.04
C SER A 2 49.10 3.92 26.85
N VAL A 3 50.21 4.47 26.39
CA VAL A 3 50.38 5.92 26.20
C VAL A 3 50.97 6.16 24.81
N SER A 4 50.40 7.13 24.10
CA SER A 4 50.93 7.61 22.83
C SER A 4 50.89 9.13 22.80
N ILE A 5 51.96 9.75 22.30
CA ILE A 5 52.12 11.22 22.24
C ILE A 5 52.33 11.61 20.78
N ASN A 6 51.53 12.55 20.27
CA ASN A 6 51.75 13.08 18.93
C ASN A 6 52.72 14.26 18.95
N ASN A 7 53.20 14.66 17.77
CA ASN A 7 54.10 15.79 17.63
C ASN A 7 53.50 17.08 18.21
N ASN A 8 52.18 17.27 18.14
CA ASN A 8 51.46 18.46 18.62
C ASN A 8 51.32 18.56 20.15
N GLY A 9 51.82 17.57 20.91
CA GLY A 9 51.71 17.56 22.36
C GLY A 9 50.37 17.04 22.88
N SER A 10 49.54 16.44 22.01
CA SER A 10 48.35 15.69 22.43
C SER A 10 48.76 14.29 22.87
N VAL A 11 48.25 13.87 24.02
CA VAL A 11 48.60 12.61 24.68
C VAL A 11 47.35 11.75 24.79
N LEU A 12 47.40 10.54 24.24
CA LEU A 12 46.39 9.51 24.44
C LEU A 12 46.84 8.57 25.54
N VAL A 13 45.96 8.32 26.50
CA VAL A 13 46.18 7.39 27.60
C VAL A 13 45.06 6.36 27.62
N GLY A 14 45.36 5.14 27.20
CA GLY A 14 44.47 3.99 27.25
C GLY A 14 44.56 3.24 28.57
N MET A 15 43.41 3.04 29.22
CA MET A 15 43.29 2.37 30.52
C MET A 15 42.20 1.29 30.45
N GLN A 16 42.54 0.13 29.90
CA GLN A 16 41.61 -1.00 29.72
C GLN A 16 40.88 -1.44 30.99
N PHE A 17 41.54 -1.42 32.15
CA PHE A 17 40.94 -1.84 33.42
C PHE A 17 39.80 -0.94 33.91
N ILE A 18 39.69 0.29 33.40
CA ILE A 18 38.53 1.19 33.59
C ILE A 18 37.78 1.45 32.28
N ASN A 19 38.10 0.70 31.22
CA ASN A 19 37.48 0.74 29.90
C ASN A 19 37.40 2.16 29.29
N ARG A 20 38.52 2.90 29.36
CA ARG A 20 38.58 4.32 28.99
C ARG A 20 39.84 4.67 28.24
N VAL A 21 39.70 5.61 27.30
CA VAL A 21 40.81 6.33 26.70
C VAL A 21 40.64 7.82 26.99
N PHE A 22 41.70 8.43 27.50
CA PHE A 22 41.76 9.84 27.84
C PHE A 22 42.60 10.59 26.81
N LEU A 23 42.13 11.76 26.42
CA LEU A 23 42.88 12.72 25.63
C LEU A 23 43.34 13.86 26.53
N PHE A 24 44.64 14.07 26.58
CA PHE A 24 45.28 15.19 27.27
C PHE A 24 46.06 16.05 26.28
N SER A 25 46.40 17.27 26.70
CA SER A 25 47.36 18.14 26.04
C SER A 25 48.50 18.47 26.99
N VAL A 26 49.71 18.51 26.45
CA VAL A 26 50.92 18.96 27.13
C VAL A 26 51.42 20.21 26.42
N SER A 27 51.71 21.25 27.20
CA SER A 27 52.35 22.45 26.66
C SER A 27 53.79 22.12 26.22
N ARG A 28 54.12 22.36 24.96
CA ARG A 28 55.49 22.20 24.45
C ARG A 28 56.50 23.12 25.14
N SER A 29 56.06 24.29 25.60
CA SER A 29 56.92 25.25 26.31
C SER A 29 57.10 24.92 27.79
N ASN A 30 56.19 24.12 28.37
CA ASN A 30 56.28 23.68 29.76
C ASN A 30 55.66 22.28 29.92
N PRO A 31 56.42 21.20 29.64
CA PRO A 31 55.90 19.84 29.53
C PRO A 31 55.62 19.16 30.88
N ILE A 32 55.47 19.94 31.96
CA ILE A 32 55.33 19.43 33.33
C ILE A 32 53.85 19.21 33.70
N ARG A 33 52.91 19.79 32.94
CA ARG A 33 51.46 19.68 33.21
C ARG A 33 50.71 19.02 32.05
N LEU A 34 49.90 18.03 32.39
CA LEU A 34 48.90 17.40 31.52
C LEU A 34 47.55 18.09 31.73
N TYR A 35 46.99 18.67 30.68
CA TYR A 35 45.66 19.26 30.68
C TYR A 35 44.66 18.25 30.10
N PHE A 36 43.64 17.89 30.88
CA PHE A 36 42.57 17.01 30.42
C PHE A 36 41.73 17.72 29.35
N ILE A 37 41.57 17.08 28.18
CA ILE A 37 40.70 17.58 27.12
C ILE A 37 39.38 16.81 27.17
N SER A 38 39.43 15.49 27.05
CA SER A 38 38.25 14.67 26.89
C SER A 38 38.50 13.20 27.18
N ARG A 39 37.43 12.41 27.21
CA ARG A 39 37.48 10.95 27.37
C ARG A 39 36.46 10.25 26.49
N ASN A 40 36.78 9.04 26.10
CA ASN A 40 35.87 8.11 25.45
C ASN A 40 35.76 6.84 26.30
N THR A 41 34.51 6.38 26.45
CA THR A 41 34.16 5.12 27.09
C THR A 41 33.42 4.27 26.08
N ASN A 42 33.82 3.00 25.93
CA ASN A 42 33.00 2.04 25.19
C ASN A 42 32.06 1.31 26.16
N GLY A 43 31.05 0.61 25.62
CA GLY A 43 30.08 -0.17 26.40
C GLY A 43 30.73 -1.21 27.34
N ARG A 44 29.93 -1.76 28.26
CA ARG A 44 30.42 -2.62 29.36
C ARG A 44 31.05 -3.95 28.92
N SER A 45 30.77 -4.43 27.70
CA SER A 45 31.28 -5.68 27.13
C SER A 45 32.55 -5.53 26.27
N LEU A 46 33.04 -4.29 26.11
CA LEU A 46 34.23 -3.97 25.33
C LEU A 46 35.36 -3.52 26.27
N GLY A 47 36.59 -3.96 26.03
CA GLY A 47 37.79 -3.51 26.73
C GLY A 47 38.53 -2.45 25.93
N ASN A 48 38.18 -1.18 26.12
CA ASN A 48 38.73 -0.04 25.40
C ASN A 48 40.08 0.42 25.94
N GLY A 49 41.00 0.79 25.05
CA GLY A 49 42.27 1.41 25.42
C GLY A 49 43.31 0.43 25.94
N LYS A 50 43.31 -0.81 25.42
CA LYS A 50 44.40 -1.76 25.70
C LYS A 50 45.74 -1.24 25.19
N SER A 51 45.72 -0.75 23.96
CA SER A 51 46.85 -0.13 23.28
C SER A 51 46.34 1.07 22.49
N VAL A 52 47.06 2.18 22.52
CA VAL A 52 46.73 3.41 21.78
C VAL A 52 47.95 3.83 20.98
N ALA A 53 47.72 4.34 19.78
CA ALA A 53 48.79 4.74 18.87
C ALA A 53 48.35 5.99 18.08
N TRP A 54 49.27 6.96 17.95
CA TRP A 54 49.06 8.12 17.09
C TRP A 54 49.62 7.83 15.71
N LEU A 55 48.91 8.30 14.70
CA LEU A 55 49.32 8.33 13.31
C LEU A 55 49.40 9.80 12.87
N ASP A 56 49.92 10.02 11.68
CA ASP A 56 49.99 11.34 11.05
C ASP A 56 48.59 11.98 10.89
N ASN A 57 48.58 13.30 10.72
CA ASN A 57 47.38 14.12 10.50
C ASN A 57 46.35 14.10 11.66
N GLY A 58 46.76 13.72 12.87
CA GLY A 58 45.87 13.73 14.03
C GLY A 58 44.91 12.53 14.06
N VAL A 59 45.22 11.48 13.30
CA VAL A 59 44.52 10.20 13.34
C VAL A 59 45.07 9.34 14.47
N ALA A 60 44.21 8.66 15.20
CA ALA A 60 44.57 7.77 16.30
C ALA A 60 43.98 6.38 16.08
N ALA A 61 44.77 5.35 16.38
CA ALA A 61 44.33 3.96 16.41
C ALA A 61 44.21 3.50 17.87
N ILE A 62 43.10 2.84 18.19
CA ILE A 62 42.77 2.38 19.54
C ILE A 62 42.40 0.91 19.48
N LEU A 63 43.14 0.09 20.21
CA LEU A 63 42.86 -1.32 20.35
C LEU A 63 41.75 -1.55 21.39
N VAL A 64 40.68 -2.20 20.95
CA VAL A 64 39.49 -2.57 21.72
C VAL A 64 39.35 -4.09 21.68
N ASN A 65 39.11 -4.69 22.83
CA ASN A 65 38.90 -6.13 22.94
C ASN A 65 37.44 -6.47 23.19
N THR A 66 36.96 -7.57 22.64
CA THR A 66 35.66 -8.15 23.02
C THR A 66 35.88 -9.24 24.07
N TYR A 67 34.99 -9.29 25.05
CA TYR A 67 34.99 -10.35 26.07
C TYR A 67 33.72 -11.18 25.98
N SER A 68 33.84 -12.48 26.22
CA SER A 68 32.69 -13.35 26.45
C SER A 68 31.99 -13.00 27.77
N LEU A 69 30.80 -13.57 27.97
CA LEU A 69 30.06 -13.46 29.24
C LEU A 69 30.87 -13.99 30.45
N ASN A 70 31.86 -14.85 30.19
CA ASN A 70 32.78 -15.39 31.19
C ASN A 70 34.08 -14.57 31.31
N TYR A 71 34.11 -13.34 30.77
CA TYR A 71 35.26 -12.44 30.75
C TYR A 71 36.51 -13.02 30.06
N GLN A 72 36.33 -13.97 29.15
CA GLN A 72 37.42 -14.47 28.30
C GLN A 72 37.54 -13.60 27.07
N TRP A 73 38.77 -13.25 26.69
CA TRP A 73 39.02 -12.44 25.51
C TRP A 73 38.77 -13.26 24.24
N THR A 74 37.80 -12.84 23.43
CA THR A 74 37.31 -13.60 22.27
C THR A 74 37.78 -13.05 20.94
N SER A 75 37.83 -11.72 20.78
CA SER A 75 38.30 -11.06 19.58
C SER A 75 38.76 -9.63 19.87
N SER A 76 39.32 -8.97 18.86
CA SER A 76 39.89 -7.62 18.97
C SER A 76 39.61 -6.82 17.72
N GLU A 77 39.46 -5.53 17.94
CA GLU A 77 39.12 -4.55 16.93
C GLU A 77 40.00 -3.32 17.12
N ILE A 78 40.34 -2.64 16.04
CA ILE A 78 41.10 -1.40 16.05
C ILE A 78 40.19 -0.30 15.53
N TYR A 79 39.93 0.66 16.41
CA TYR A 79 39.09 1.81 16.12
C TYR A 79 40.00 2.95 15.67
N ILE A 80 39.78 3.47 14.48
CA ILE A 80 40.57 4.56 13.92
C ILE A 80 39.75 5.84 13.98
N TYR A 81 40.26 6.86 14.66
CA TYR A 81 39.58 8.15 14.85
C TYR A 81 40.39 9.29 14.23
N ASP A 82 39.74 10.22 13.54
CA ASP A 82 40.33 11.53 13.27
C ASP A 82 39.94 12.50 14.39
N ILE A 83 40.82 12.56 15.38
CA ILE A 83 40.63 13.36 16.60
C ILE A 83 40.82 14.85 16.30
N GLN A 84 41.64 15.19 15.32
CA GLN A 84 41.96 16.59 15.03
C GLN A 84 40.80 17.28 14.30
N THR A 85 40.13 16.59 13.37
CA THR A 85 39.03 17.15 12.59
C THR A 85 37.69 17.08 13.34
N TYR A 86 37.37 15.92 13.94
CA TYR A 86 36.03 15.66 14.51
C TYR A 86 35.98 15.71 16.03
N GLY A 87 37.14 15.87 16.69
CA GLY A 87 37.25 15.78 18.13
C GLY A 87 37.15 14.34 18.64
N TYR A 88 37.29 14.18 19.96
CA TYR A 88 37.26 12.88 20.60
C TYR A 88 36.45 12.91 21.89
N ASN A 89 35.32 12.23 21.93
CA ASN A 89 34.48 12.07 23.11
C ASN A 89 33.73 10.73 23.03
N SER A 90 32.79 10.48 23.95
CA SER A 90 32.05 9.20 24.01
C SER A 90 30.98 9.05 22.92
N ASN A 91 30.67 10.11 22.17
CA ASN A 91 29.76 10.11 21.03
C ASN A 91 30.51 10.18 19.69
N SER A 92 31.85 10.20 19.70
CA SER A 92 32.66 10.23 18.49
C SER A 92 32.54 8.91 17.72
N THR A 93 32.30 8.99 16.43
CA THR A 93 32.26 7.85 15.52
C THR A 93 33.65 7.62 14.91
N PRO A 94 34.12 6.37 14.84
CA PRO A 94 35.40 6.07 14.20
C PRO A 94 35.29 6.29 12.68
N LEU A 95 36.40 6.67 12.05
CA LEU A 95 36.52 6.71 10.58
C LEU A 95 36.34 5.31 9.97
N SER A 96 36.93 4.32 10.63
CA SER A 96 36.83 2.90 10.26
C SER A 96 37.19 2.03 11.46
N VAL A 97 36.64 0.82 11.50
CA VAL A 97 37.04 -0.23 12.44
C VAL A 97 37.74 -1.34 11.68
N PHE A 98 38.81 -1.89 12.21
CA PHE A 98 39.52 -3.03 11.62
C PHE A 98 39.46 -4.25 12.56
N PRO A 99 39.20 -5.47 12.07
CA PRO A 99 38.84 -5.80 10.68
C PRO A 99 37.43 -5.32 10.29
N ASN A 100 37.20 -5.16 8.99
CA ASN A 100 35.90 -4.82 8.40
C ASN A 100 35.68 -5.60 7.09
N GLN A 101 34.58 -5.30 6.40
CA GLN A 101 34.18 -5.94 5.12
C GLN A 101 35.28 -5.89 4.05
N HIS A 102 36.06 -4.80 3.98
CA HIS A 102 37.06 -4.58 2.94
C HIS A 102 38.47 -4.97 3.37
N GLN A 103 38.75 -4.88 4.68
CA GLN A 103 40.03 -5.17 5.31
C GLN A 103 39.88 -6.42 6.19
N VAL A 104 39.71 -7.56 5.53
CA VAL A 104 39.50 -8.87 6.18
C VAL A 104 40.84 -9.43 6.69
N LEU A 105 40.83 -9.96 7.91
CA LEU A 105 42.00 -10.61 8.50
C LEU A 105 42.53 -11.77 7.62
N PRO A 106 43.86 -11.94 7.50
CA PRO A 106 44.43 -13.14 6.90
C PRO A 106 43.99 -14.39 7.66
N LEU A 107 43.82 -15.52 6.98
CA LEU A 107 43.47 -16.80 7.61
C LEU A 107 44.54 -17.27 8.61
N SER A 108 45.78 -16.86 8.39
CA SER A 108 46.93 -17.14 9.25
C SER A 108 46.99 -16.27 10.51
N PHE A 109 46.16 -15.23 10.62
CA PHE A 109 46.19 -14.25 11.70
C PHE A 109 45.06 -14.49 12.70
N SER A 110 45.38 -14.47 14.00
CA SER A 110 44.39 -14.63 15.05
C SER A 110 43.52 -13.39 15.20
N SER A 111 42.27 -13.58 15.66
CA SER A 111 41.36 -12.46 15.99
C SER A 111 41.70 -11.76 17.31
N ILE A 112 42.73 -12.23 18.03
CA ILE A 112 43.17 -11.71 19.33
C ILE A 112 44.46 -10.89 19.14
N PHE A 113 44.38 -9.57 19.28
CA PHE A 113 45.51 -8.64 19.09
C PHE A 113 46.17 -8.26 20.42
N LEU A 114 47.44 -8.60 20.59
CA LEU A 114 48.18 -8.26 21.80
C LEU A 114 48.49 -6.77 21.90
N GLN A 115 48.98 -6.17 20.82
CA GLN A 115 49.48 -4.79 20.81
C GLN A 115 49.39 -4.16 19.42
N ILE A 116 49.25 -2.84 19.40
CA ILE A 116 49.46 -2.02 18.21
C ILE A 116 50.66 -1.10 18.43
N ILE A 117 51.49 -0.95 17.40
CA ILE A 117 52.68 -0.10 17.41
C ILE A 117 52.62 0.76 16.15
N SER A 118 52.66 2.08 16.29
CA SER A 118 52.71 2.97 15.14
C SER A 118 54.12 3.45 14.84
N SER A 119 54.41 3.59 13.55
CA SER A 119 55.35 4.60 13.04
C SER A 119 54.54 5.85 12.68
N PRO A 120 55.15 6.98 12.27
CA PRO A 120 54.40 8.18 11.90
C PRO A 120 53.22 7.89 10.96
N SER A 121 53.39 6.96 10.00
CA SER A 121 52.39 6.72 8.97
C SER A 121 51.89 5.28 8.85
N SER A 122 52.57 4.29 9.44
CA SER A 122 52.17 2.86 9.40
C SER A 122 51.77 2.34 10.78
N LEU A 123 50.95 1.29 10.80
CA LEU A 123 50.55 0.59 12.02
C LEU A 123 50.96 -0.88 11.94
N ALA A 124 51.71 -1.36 12.92
CA ALA A 124 52.01 -2.77 13.10
C ALA A 124 51.09 -3.36 14.17
N LEU A 125 50.52 -4.52 13.89
CA LEU A 125 49.67 -5.29 14.77
C LEU A 125 50.37 -6.60 15.11
N LEU A 126 50.35 -6.98 16.39
CA LEU A 126 50.84 -8.26 16.88
C LEU A 126 49.67 -9.07 17.43
N ASP A 127 49.50 -10.31 16.96
CA ASP A 127 48.49 -11.23 17.51
C ASP A 127 49.05 -12.11 18.65
N ASP A 128 48.19 -12.93 19.25
CA ASP A 128 48.54 -13.85 20.33
C ASP A 128 49.37 -15.06 19.90
N GLN A 129 49.47 -15.31 18.60
CA GLN A 129 50.28 -16.37 18.00
C GLN A 129 51.68 -15.88 17.57
N GLY A 130 51.97 -14.58 17.73
CA GLY A 130 53.23 -13.96 17.36
C GLY A 130 53.31 -13.52 15.89
N ASN A 131 52.19 -13.53 15.17
CA ASN A 131 52.10 -13.03 13.80
C ASN A 131 52.05 -11.50 13.80
N ILE A 132 52.63 -10.91 12.75
CA ILE A 132 52.75 -9.46 12.57
C ILE A 132 52.07 -9.02 11.27
N LEU A 133 51.11 -8.12 11.38
CA LEU A 133 50.47 -7.44 10.25
C LEU A 133 50.92 -5.97 10.22
N ILE A 134 51.49 -5.53 9.10
CA ILE A 134 51.91 -4.14 8.88
C ILE A 134 50.94 -3.47 7.91
N MET A 135 50.18 -2.52 8.43
CA MET A 135 49.32 -1.63 7.66
C MET A 135 50.10 -0.42 7.19
N ASN A 136 50.37 -0.39 5.90
CA ASN A 136 50.98 0.77 5.25
C ASN A 136 49.90 1.79 4.87
N PRO A 137 50.21 3.09 4.97
CA PRO A 137 49.31 4.15 4.56
C PRO A 137 49.11 4.11 3.05
N THR A 138 47.89 4.42 2.62
CA THR A 138 47.55 4.54 1.20
C THR A 138 47.21 5.98 0.86
N PRO A 139 47.42 6.41 -0.40
CA PRO A 139 47.02 7.74 -0.85
C PRO A 139 45.49 7.89 -0.81
N SER A 140 45.01 9.14 -0.91
CA SER A 140 43.58 9.43 -1.05
C SER A 140 42.97 8.68 -2.24
N GLY A 141 41.72 8.24 -2.08
CA GLY A 141 41.02 7.37 -3.04
C GLY A 141 41.39 5.88 -2.99
N TYR A 142 42.31 5.47 -2.09
CA TYR A 142 42.71 4.07 -1.92
C TYR A 142 42.66 3.65 -0.44
N PHE A 143 42.22 2.42 -0.16
CA PHE A 143 42.31 1.79 1.16
C PHE A 143 43.43 0.72 1.20
N PRO A 144 43.97 0.41 2.38
CA PRO A 144 44.96 -0.66 2.52
C PRO A 144 44.28 -2.03 2.59
N ALA A 145 44.29 -2.75 1.48
CA ALA A 145 43.83 -4.13 1.39
C ALA A 145 44.94 -5.09 1.83
N ILE A 146 44.59 -6.11 2.60
CA ILE A 146 45.54 -7.13 3.06
C ILE A 146 46.00 -8.00 1.88
N ARG A 147 47.31 -8.20 1.76
CA ARG A 147 47.91 -9.17 0.83
C ARG A 147 48.55 -10.29 1.62
N ASP A 148 47.84 -11.42 1.69
CA ASP A 148 48.39 -12.64 2.28
C ASP A 148 49.27 -13.35 1.25
N SER A 149 50.59 -13.21 1.39
CA SER A 149 51.59 -13.93 0.58
C SER A 149 51.97 -15.28 1.19
N GLY A 150 51.33 -15.71 2.29
CA GLY A 150 51.73 -16.89 3.06
C GLY A 150 53.05 -16.73 3.80
N SER A 151 53.59 -15.51 3.88
CA SER A 151 54.85 -15.17 4.53
C SER A 151 54.67 -14.04 5.55
N MET A 152 55.47 -14.07 6.61
CA MET A 152 55.41 -13.12 7.72
C MET A 152 56.60 -12.15 7.67
N PRO A 153 56.44 -10.84 7.94
CA PRO A 153 55.20 -10.14 8.26
C PRO A 153 54.24 -10.01 7.06
N VAL A 154 52.93 -9.96 7.33
CA VAL A 154 51.90 -9.68 6.32
C VAL A 154 51.83 -8.17 6.09
N PHE A 155 51.66 -7.75 4.83
CA PHE A 155 51.57 -6.34 4.46
C PHE A 155 50.26 -6.00 3.79
N THR A 156 49.83 -4.74 3.94
CA THR A 156 48.75 -4.18 3.13
C THR A 156 49.28 -3.55 1.85
N ALA A 157 48.42 -3.49 0.83
CA ALA A 157 48.67 -2.82 -0.44
C ALA A 157 47.48 -1.93 -0.82
N PRO A 158 47.71 -0.84 -1.58
CA PRO A 158 46.65 0.06 -1.99
C PRO A 158 45.66 -0.63 -2.94
N ARG A 159 44.37 -0.52 -2.61
CA ARG A 159 43.25 -0.89 -3.47
C ARG A 159 42.30 0.31 -3.57
N LYS A 160 41.74 0.54 -4.76
CA LYS A 160 40.84 1.68 -5.01
C LYS A 160 39.59 1.57 -4.12
N CYS A 161 39.10 2.71 -3.62
CA CYS A 161 37.80 2.77 -2.96
C CYS A 161 36.70 2.20 -3.87
N PHE A 162 35.78 1.46 -3.26
CA PHE A 162 34.64 0.89 -3.97
C PHE A 162 33.65 1.99 -4.41
N PRO A 163 32.85 1.73 -5.45
CA PRO A 163 31.70 2.58 -5.76
C PRO A 163 30.84 2.85 -4.50
N GLY A 164 30.33 4.06 -4.36
CA GLY A 164 29.59 4.50 -3.17
C GLY A 164 30.45 4.89 -1.96
N THR A 165 31.78 4.74 -2.04
CA THR A 165 32.73 5.12 -0.98
C THR A 165 33.77 6.12 -1.48
N PHE A 166 34.39 6.85 -0.56
CA PHE A 166 35.45 7.81 -0.86
C PHE A 166 36.50 7.83 0.24
N LYS A 167 37.67 8.39 -0.06
CA LYS A 167 38.72 8.66 0.94
C LYS A 167 39.48 9.92 0.60
N SER A 168 39.25 10.99 1.35
CA SER A 168 39.82 12.31 1.07
C SER A 168 41.27 12.48 1.51
N GLN A 169 41.69 11.75 2.55
CA GLN A 169 43.01 11.87 3.15
C GLN A 169 43.83 10.58 3.00
N SER A 170 45.15 10.70 3.00
CA SER A 170 46.03 9.53 3.09
C SER A 170 45.98 8.92 4.50
N GLY A 171 46.23 7.62 4.60
CA GLY A 171 46.30 6.94 5.90
C GLY A 171 45.95 5.46 5.81
N ILE A 172 45.83 4.82 6.99
CA ILE A 172 45.55 3.38 7.10
C ILE A 172 44.06 3.02 7.20
N HIS A 173 43.18 4.02 7.35
CA HIS A 173 41.74 3.81 7.47
C HIS A 173 41.13 3.34 6.15
N ASP A 174 39.99 2.68 6.25
CA ASP A 174 39.19 2.26 5.11
C ASP A 174 38.51 3.45 4.40
N CYS A 175 37.90 3.23 3.24
CA CYS A 175 37.10 4.25 2.57
C CYS A 175 35.80 4.50 3.34
N SER A 176 35.43 5.76 3.51
CA SER A 176 34.17 6.16 4.13
C SER A 176 33.02 6.06 3.13
N ILE A 177 31.84 5.69 3.61
CA ILE A 177 30.63 5.66 2.79
C ILE A 177 30.18 7.08 2.40
N CYS A 178 29.70 7.27 1.17
CA CYS A 178 29.18 8.56 0.75
C CYS A 178 27.91 8.93 1.55
N PRO A 179 27.81 10.16 2.07
CA PRO A 179 26.61 10.60 2.78
C PRO A 179 25.40 10.67 1.84
N SER A 180 24.19 10.57 2.42
CA SER A 180 22.94 10.68 1.64
C SER A 180 22.88 11.97 0.83
N GLY A 181 22.32 11.89 -0.38
CA GLY A 181 22.27 13.01 -1.32
C GLY A 181 23.58 13.23 -2.08
N THR A 182 24.60 12.39 -1.87
CA THR A 182 25.83 12.37 -2.65
C THR A 182 26.08 10.98 -3.22
N LYS A 183 26.81 10.92 -4.34
CA LYS A 183 27.14 9.69 -5.06
C LYS A 183 28.59 9.61 -5.49
N ASN A 184 29.02 8.41 -5.85
CA ASN A 184 30.37 8.13 -6.31
C ASN A 184 30.47 6.83 -7.12
N SER A 185 30.96 6.91 -8.36
CA SER A 185 31.03 5.76 -9.26
C SER A 185 32.27 4.85 -9.07
N GLY A 186 33.17 5.13 -8.12
CA GLY A 186 34.25 4.21 -7.73
C GLY A 186 35.60 4.36 -8.44
N ASN A 187 35.93 5.56 -8.96
CA ASN A 187 37.18 5.83 -9.69
C ASN A 187 38.28 6.48 -8.83
N SER A 188 38.81 5.79 -7.82
CA SER A 188 39.86 6.33 -6.89
C SER A 188 39.43 7.67 -6.28
N SER A 189 38.22 7.69 -5.78
CA SER A 189 37.48 8.91 -5.48
C SER A 189 37.88 9.52 -4.14
N ILE A 190 38.22 10.81 -4.19
CA ILE A 190 38.64 11.59 -3.02
C ILE A 190 37.48 12.34 -2.35
N GLN A 191 36.32 12.42 -3.01
CA GLN A 191 35.12 13.10 -2.53
C GLN A 191 33.87 12.51 -3.19
N CYS A 192 32.70 12.71 -2.57
CA CYS A 192 31.40 12.40 -3.16
C CYS A 192 30.83 13.61 -3.88
N VAL A 193 30.09 13.37 -4.98
CA VAL A 193 29.47 14.42 -5.79
C VAL A 193 27.99 14.51 -5.43
N ALA A 194 27.41 15.71 -5.39
CA ALA A 194 25.98 15.88 -5.12
C ALA A 194 25.12 15.18 -6.19
N CYS A 195 24.02 14.58 -5.75
CA CYS A 195 23.01 14.00 -6.62
C CYS A 195 22.04 15.04 -7.17
N ALA A 196 21.34 14.71 -8.27
CA ALA A 196 20.26 15.54 -8.77
C ALA A 196 19.08 15.61 -7.77
N ALA A 197 18.42 16.77 -7.67
CA ALA A 197 17.36 17.02 -6.68
C ALA A 197 16.16 16.06 -6.77
N ASN A 198 15.86 15.51 -7.95
CA ASN A 198 14.74 14.59 -8.19
C ASN A 198 15.18 13.11 -8.31
N SER A 199 16.33 12.77 -7.73
CA SER A 199 16.87 11.41 -7.74
C SER A 199 16.92 10.80 -6.36
N PHE A 200 16.83 9.47 -6.31
CA PHE A 200 17.05 8.70 -5.11
C PHE A 200 18.55 8.45 -4.92
N CYS A 201 19.10 9.04 -3.86
CA CYS A 201 20.49 8.87 -3.43
C CYS A 201 20.59 8.58 -1.92
N PRO A 202 20.44 7.30 -1.52
CA PRO A 202 20.65 6.87 -0.15
C PRO A 202 22.13 6.93 0.25
N LEU A 203 22.42 6.49 1.47
CA LEU A 203 23.79 6.34 1.95
C LEU A 203 24.56 5.39 1.01
N GLY A 204 25.77 5.81 0.61
CA GLY A 204 26.65 5.00 -0.23
C GLY A 204 26.26 4.94 -1.71
N SER A 205 25.61 5.97 -2.23
CA SER A 205 25.13 5.94 -3.62
C SER A 205 26.23 5.85 -4.67
N VAL A 206 26.00 5.02 -5.69
CA VAL A 206 26.88 4.87 -6.86
C VAL A 206 26.44 5.79 -7.99
N SER A 207 25.13 5.88 -8.24
CA SER A 207 24.51 6.68 -9.31
C SER A 207 23.27 7.44 -8.82
N ASP A 208 22.78 8.37 -9.65
CA ASP A 208 21.47 9.00 -9.43
C ASP A 208 20.40 8.05 -9.97
N ILE A 209 19.54 7.54 -9.09
CA ILE A 209 18.43 6.68 -9.52
C ILE A 209 17.16 7.51 -9.68
N PRO A 210 16.43 7.42 -10.81
CA PRO A 210 15.17 8.13 -10.95
C PRO A 210 14.13 7.55 -9.99
N LEU A 211 13.30 8.41 -9.37
CA LEU A 211 12.24 7.98 -8.44
C LEU A 211 11.22 7.02 -9.09
N SER A 212 11.08 7.03 -10.41
CA SER A 212 10.26 6.08 -11.16
C SER A 212 10.73 4.62 -11.02
N ALA A 213 12.00 4.38 -10.69
CA ALA A 213 12.51 3.04 -10.41
C ALA A 213 12.01 2.47 -9.06
N LEU A 214 11.52 3.33 -8.16
CA LEU A 214 11.03 2.97 -6.83
C LEU A 214 9.50 2.92 -6.73
N THR A 215 8.79 2.85 -7.87
CA THR A 215 7.34 2.75 -7.87
C THR A 215 6.88 1.46 -7.21
N THR A 216 5.81 1.58 -6.42
CA THR A 216 5.10 0.45 -5.82
C THR A 216 3.80 0.24 -6.57
N THR A 217 3.50 -1.01 -6.89
CA THR A 217 2.28 -1.43 -7.56
C THR A 217 1.58 -2.41 -6.63
N THR A 218 0.46 -1.98 -6.06
CA THR A 218 -0.40 -2.84 -5.23
C THR A 218 -1.69 -3.12 -5.98
N GLN A 219 -2.05 -4.40 -6.09
CA GLN A 219 -3.33 -4.81 -6.66
C GLN A 219 -4.33 -4.99 -5.51
N VAL A 220 -4.91 -3.88 -5.06
CA VAL A 220 -5.98 -3.91 -4.06
C VAL A 220 -7.30 -4.07 -4.81
N ILE A 221 -7.95 -5.23 -4.65
CA ILE A 221 -9.34 -5.41 -5.09
C ILE A 221 -10.23 -5.11 -3.89
N ALA A 222 -10.61 -3.85 -3.74
CA ALA A 222 -11.66 -3.49 -2.80
C ALA A 222 -13.01 -3.94 -3.39
N TYR A 223 -13.62 -4.96 -2.80
CA TYR A 223 -14.98 -5.32 -3.18
C TYR A 223 -15.95 -4.23 -2.68
N PRO A 224 -16.95 -3.83 -3.47
CA PRO A 224 -17.85 -2.75 -3.09
C PRO A 224 -18.64 -3.12 -1.83
N LYS A 225 -19.03 -2.11 -1.06
CA LYS A 225 -20.02 -2.30 0.00
C LYS A 225 -21.39 -2.55 -0.63
N SER A 226 -22.17 -3.44 -0.01
CA SER A 226 -23.59 -3.56 -0.35
C SER A 226 -24.30 -2.21 -0.24
N PRO A 227 -25.27 -1.93 -1.12
CA PRO A 227 -26.13 -0.76 -0.97
C PRO A 227 -26.87 -0.77 0.37
N GLU A 228 -27.26 0.41 0.84
CA GLU A 228 -27.86 0.58 2.18
C GLU A 228 -29.14 -0.23 2.37
N SER A 229 -29.97 -0.33 1.33
CA SER A 229 -31.11 -1.24 1.29
C SER A 229 -30.84 -2.40 0.32
N THR A 230 -31.20 -3.60 0.77
CA THR A 230 -31.17 -4.84 -0.03
C THR A 230 -32.58 -5.38 -0.31
N ILE A 231 -33.61 -4.58 -0.01
CA ILE A 231 -35.01 -4.92 -0.23
C ILE A 231 -35.49 -4.15 -1.46
N PHE A 232 -35.92 -4.86 -2.50
CA PHE A 232 -36.32 -4.24 -3.77
C PHE A 232 -37.43 -3.18 -3.60
N ASP A 233 -38.43 -3.47 -2.77
CA ASP A 233 -39.55 -2.54 -2.53
C ASP A 233 -39.09 -1.22 -1.91
N GLU A 234 -38.14 -1.26 -0.97
CA GLU A 234 -37.56 -0.07 -0.36
C GLU A 234 -36.76 0.74 -1.39
N ILE A 235 -35.95 0.06 -2.21
CA ILE A 235 -35.17 0.69 -3.28
C ILE A 235 -36.11 1.36 -4.29
N LEU A 236 -37.19 0.68 -4.68
CA LEU A 236 -38.21 1.21 -5.58
C LEU A 236 -38.88 2.44 -4.95
N LEU A 237 -39.37 2.34 -3.72
CA LEU A 237 -40.04 3.43 -3.02
C LEU A 237 -39.11 4.63 -2.80
N GLN A 238 -37.88 4.41 -2.35
CA GLN A 238 -36.90 5.46 -2.14
C GLN A 238 -36.64 6.21 -3.45
N ASN A 239 -36.41 5.50 -4.57
CA ASN A 239 -36.19 6.15 -5.86
C ASN A 239 -37.45 6.82 -6.43
N MET A 240 -38.64 6.29 -6.13
CA MET A 240 -39.90 6.90 -6.55
C MET A 240 -40.21 8.20 -5.80
N PHE A 241 -39.96 8.24 -4.48
CA PHE A 241 -40.32 9.37 -3.61
C PHE A 241 -39.18 10.35 -3.33
N HIS A 242 -37.95 10.06 -3.79
CA HIS A 242 -36.83 10.98 -3.65
C HIS A 242 -36.99 12.18 -4.57
N ILE A 243 -37.15 13.37 -3.98
CA ILE A 243 -37.18 14.65 -4.70
C ILE A 243 -35.88 15.40 -4.39
N GLY A 244 -34.91 15.31 -5.31
CA GLY A 244 -33.66 16.07 -5.26
C GLY A 244 -33.67 17.30 -6.16
N SER A 245 -32.54 17.99 -6.28
CA SER A 245 -32.34 19.11 -7.21
C SER A 245 -31.80 18.65 -8.58
N GLY A 246 -32.09 19.40 -9.64
CA GLY A 246 -31.52 19.18 -10.97
C GLY A 246 -32.03 17.90 -11.66
N ARG A 247 -31.11 17.02 -12.10
CA ARG A 247 -31.44 15.75 -12.79
C ARG A 247 -32.43 14.90 -11.99
N CYS A 248 -32.24 14.85 -10.67
CA CYS A 248 -33.08 14.08 -9.76
C CYS A 248 -34.57 14.46 -9.82
N LEU A 249 -34.86 15.72 -10.06
CA LEU A 249 -36.22 16.23 -10.10
C LEU A 249 -36.96 15.75 -11.37
N VAL A 250 -36.23 15.67 -12.50
CA VAL A 250 -36.78 15.22 -13.79
C VAL A 250 -36.97 13.69 -13.84
N VAL A 251 -36.11 12.96 -13.13
CA VAL A 251 -36.16 11.49 -13.06
C VAL A 251 -37.21 11.00 -12.04
N SER A 252 -37.62 11.84 -11.08
CA SER A 252 -38.58 11.47 -10.03
C SER A 252 -40.01 11.25 -10.59
N PRO A 253 -40.63 10.09 -10.33
CA PRO A 253 -42.01 9.78 -10.73
C PRO A 253 -43.03 10.65 -10.02
N VAL A 254 -42.77 10.97 -8.75
CA VAL A 254 -43.65 11.81 -7.95
C VAL A 254 -43.75 13.20 -8.56
N PHE A 255 -42.65 13.75 -9.08
CA PHE A 255 -42.68 15.02 -9.79
C PHE A 255 -43.64 15.00 -11.00
N TRP A 256 -43.57 13.98 -11.85
CA TRP A 256 -44.50 13.82 -12.98
C TRP A 256 -45.94 13.58 -12.52
N SER A 257 -46.14 12.78 -11.47
CA SER A 257 -47.47 12.55 -10.89
C SER A 257 -48.08 13.84 -10.32
N LEU A 258 -47.26 14.71 -9.73
CA LEU A 258 -47.66 16.02 -9.21
C LEU A 258 -47.99 16.99 -10.36
N ILE A 259 -47.23 16.96 -11.46
CA ILE A 259 -47.58 17.72 -12.66
C ILE A 259 -48.93 17.25 -13.20
N VAL A 260 -49.14 15.94 -13.33
CA VAL A 260 -50.40 15.36 -13.80
C VAL A 260 -51.55 15.72 -12.84
N ALA A 261 -51.32 15.68 -11.53
CA ALA A 261 -52.29 16.09 -10.53
C ALA A 261 -52.59 17.61 -10.61
N ALA A 262 -51.59 18.45 -10.85
CA ALA A 262 -51.78 19.90 -11.03
C ALA A 262 -52.61 20.19 -12.30
N PHE A 263 -52.31 19.51 -13.41
CA PHE A 263 -53.14 19.57 -14.62
C PHE A 263 -54.55 19.05 -14.36
N ALA A 264 -54.71 17.97 -13.60
CA ALA A 264 -56.02 17.45 -13.21
C ALA A 264 -56.83 18.46 -12.39
N ILE A 265 -56.20 19.13 -11.43
CA ILE A 265 -56.82 20.21 -10.64
C ILE A 265 -57.19 21.39 -11.54
N LEU A 266 -56.31 21.79 -12.47
CA LEU A 266 -56.56 22.89 -13.40
C LEU A 266 -57.73 22.57 -14.34
N ILE A 267 -57.78 21.35 -14.88
CA ILE A 267 -58.93 20.84 -15.65
C ILE A 267 -60.18 20.82 -14.76
N ALA A 268 -60.05 20.47 -13.48
CA ALA A 268 -61.18 20.47 -12.56
C ALA A 268 -61.75 21.87 -12.30
N ILE A 269 -60.87 22.85 -12.11
CA ILE A 269 -61.22 24.27 -11.96
C ILE A 269 -61.84 24.79 -13.25
N LEU A 270 -61.25 24.49 -14.42
CA LEU A 270 -61.80 24.86 -15.73
C LEU A 270 -63.22 24.32 -15.90
N MET A 271 -63.44 23.04 -15.57
CA MET A 271 -64.76 22.39 -15.62
C MET A 271 -65.76 22.98 -14.62
N PHE A 272 -65.29 23.50 -13.49
CA PHE A 272 -66.09 24.25 -12.52
C PHE A 272 -66.47 25.64 -13.04
N ILE A 273 -65.53 26.38 -13.64
CA ILE A 273 -65.77 27.69 -14.26
C ILE A 273 -66.74 27.56 -15.45
N LEU A 274 -66.54 26.55 -16.31
CA LEU A 274 -67.45 26.22 -17.41
C LEU A 274 -68.84 25.78 -16.92
N LYS A 275 -68.94 25.28 -15.68
CA LYS A 275 -70.24 24.99 -15.05
C LYS A 275 -70.96 26.27 -14.59
N HIS A 276 -70.22 27.34 -14.24
CA HIS A 276 -70.82 28.60 -13.78
C HIS A 276 -71.10 29.60 -14.91
N ARG A 277 -70.34 29.60 -16.01
CA ARG A 277 -70.65 30.38 -17.22
C ARG A 277 -71.66 29.65 -18.12
N VAL A 278 -72.91 29.55 -17.65
CA VAL A 278 -73.97 28.71 -18.25
C VAL A 278 -74.54 29.28 -19.57
N ASP A 279 -74.34 30.56 -19.88
CA ASP A 279 -75.10 31.23 -20.95
C ASP A 279 -74.48 31.15 -22.36
N HIS A 280 -73.28 30.58 -22.53
CA HIS A 280 -72.61 30.52 -23.85
C HIS A 280 -72.71 29.11 -24.50
N PRO A 281 -73.31 28.93 -25.69
CA PRO A 281 -73.57 27.61 -26.29
C PRO A 281 -72.32 26.79 -26.65
N GLN A 282 -71.19 27.45 -26.94
CA GLN A 282 -69.90 26.79 -27.20
C GLN A 282 -69.29 26.14 -25.95
N SER A 283 -69.46 26.76 -24.77
CA SER A 283 -69.00 26.24 -23.46
C SER A 283 -69.67 24.91 -23.11
N ARG A 284 -70.97 24.77 -23.45
CA ARG A 284 -71.76 23.55 -23.18
C ARG A 284 -71.29 22.36 -24.03
N LYS A 285 -70.98 22.58 -25.32
CA LYS A 285 -70.44 21.54 -26.21
C LYS A 285 -69.04 21.07 -25.77
N LEU A 286 -68.15 22.00 -25.40
CA LEU A 286 -66.80 21.69 -24.93
C LEU A 286 -66.83 20.85 -23.64
N ARG A 287 -67.68 21.23 -22.68
CA ARG A 287 -67.87 20.49 -21.42
C ARG A 287 -68.43 19.08 -21.63
N GLN A 288 -69.35 18.88 -22.56
CA GLN A 288 -69.90 17.55 -22.87
C GLN A 288 -68.85 16.64 -23.52
N ARG A 289 -68.03 17.17 -24.43
CA ARG A 289 -66.90 16.41 -25.02
C ARG A 289 -65.88 16.00 -23.96
N LEU A 290 -65.44 16.95 -23.12
CA LEU A 290 -64.48 16.67 -22.04
C LEU A 290 -65.03 15.66 -21.03
N LYS A 291 -66.31 15.76 -20.64
CA LYS A 291 -66.95 14.74 -19.80
C LYS A 291 -66.97 13.36 -20.46
N CYS A 292 -67.28 13.29 -21.75
CA CYS A 292 -67.35 12.01 -22.46
C CYS A 292 -65.98 11.31 -22.46
N ILE A 293 -64.93 12.06 -22.78
CA ILE A 293 -63.54 11.58 -22.83
C ILE A 293 -63.11 11.08 -21.45
N PHE A 294 -63.21 11.90 -20.40
CA PHE A 294 -62.74 11.51 -19.06
C PHE A 294 -63.63 10.46 -18.37
N LYS A 295 -64.87 10.27 -18.82
CA LYS A 295 -65.72 9.19 -18.35
C LYS A 295 -65.27 7.84 -18.92
N HIS A 296 -64.70 7.81 -20.12
CA HIS A 296 -64.17 6.58 -20.73
C HIS A 296 -62.79 6.18 -20.18
N THR A 297 -62.06 7.10 -19.55
CA THR A 297 -60.72 6.83 -18.99
C THR A 297 -60.72 6.55 -17.49
N ASP A 298 -61.90 6.38 -16.87
CA ASP A 298 -62.05 6.11 -15.44
C ASP A 298 -61.95 4.61 -15.15
N LEU A 299 -60.76 4.17 -14.72
CA LEU A 299 -60.50 2.79 -14.30
C LEU A 299 -61.01 2.48 -12.88
N ILE A 300 -61.18 3.51 -12.03
CA ILE A 300 -61.44 3.33 -10.59
C ILE A 300 -62.94 3.36 -10.28
N GLY A 301 -63.71 4.22 -10.96
CA GLY A 301 -65.14 4.41 -10.73
C GLY A 301 -66.06 3.80 -11.79
N GLU A 302 -65.54 2.94 -12.68
CA GLU A 302 -66.27 2.36 -13.83
C GLU A 302 -67.02 3.40 -14.68
N GLY A 303 -66.49 4.64 -14.73
CA GLY A 303 -67.11 5.74 -15.46
C GLY A 303 -68.27 6.42 -14.73
N GLU A 304 -68.50 6.20 -13.43
CA GLU A 304 -69.50 6.98 -12.68
C GLU A 304 -69.14 8.47 -12.63
N LEU A 305 -67.84 8.81 -12.57
CA LEU A 305 -67.36 10.17 -12.34
C LEU A 305 -66.17 10.53 -13.26
N TRP A 306 -66.32 11.60 -14.04
CA TRP A 306 -65.23 12.15 -14.89
C TRP A 306 -63.97 12.58 -14.12
N ILE A 307 -64.05 12.72 -12.79
CA ILE A 307 -62.90 13.02 -11.92
C ILE A 307 -62.05 11.76 -11.68
N GLY A 308 -62.66 10.57 -11.66
CA GLY A 308 -61.95 9.29 -11.52
C GLY A 308 -61.02 9.01 -12.70
N GLY A 309 -61.41 9.45 -13.91
CA GLY A 309 -60.55 9.38 -15.10
C GLY A 309 -59.26 10.17 -15.00
N LEU A 310 -59.23 11.29 -14.26
CA LEU A 310 -58.00 12.08 -14.04
C LEU A 310 -57.06 11.43 -13.02
N VAL A 311 -57.62 10.79 -11.98
CA VAL A 311 -56.85 10.05 -10.98
C VAL A 311 -56.25 8.77 -11.60
N SER A 312 -56.99 8.13 -12.51
CA SER A 312 -56.53 6.96 -13.27
C SER A 312 -55.25 7.27 -14.07
N PHE A 313 -55.12 8.47 -14.64
CA PHE A 313 -53.88 8.90 -15.32
C PHE A 313 -52.68 8.97 -14.38
N ALA A 314 -52.84 9.45 -13.15
CA ALA A 314 -51.74 9.49 -12.17
C ALA A 314 -51.27 8.08 -11.79
N VAL A 315 -52.20 7.13 -11.66
CA VAL A 315 -51.89 5.71 -11.41
C VAL A 315 -51.11 5.12 -12.59
N VAL A 316 -51.56 5.34 -13.82
CA VAL A 316 -50.88 4.81 -15.02
C VAL A 316 -49.45 5.34 -15.12
N VAL A 317 -49.21 6.61 -14.79
CA VAL A 317 -47.86 7.20 -14.81
C VAL A 317 -46.95 6.55 -13.76
N LEU A 318 -47.44 6.36 -12.52
CA LEU A 318 -46.66 5.71 -11.46
C LEU A 318 -46.34 4.24 -11.78
N VAL A 319 -47.32 3.50 -12.29
CA VAL A 319 -47.14 2.09 -12.68
C VAL A 319 -46.18 1.98 -13.86
N SER A 320 -46.35 2.80 -14.91
CA SER A 320 -45.45 2.80 -16.07
C SER A 320 -44.00 3.08 -15.67
N PHE A 321 -43.80 3.99 -14.71
CA PHE A 321 -42.48 4.25 -14.17
C PHE A 321 -41.92 3.07 -13.39
N ALA A 322 -42.71 2.45 -12.50
CA ALA A 322 -42.26 1.30 -11.71
C ALA A 322 -41.74 0.16 -12.61
N TYR A 323 -42.48 -0.15 -13.70
CA TYR A 323 -42.04 -1.13 -14.69
C TYR A 323 -40.78 -0.67 -15.47
N SER A 324 -40.70 0.61 -15.84
CA SER A 324 -39.52 1.15 -16.55
C SER A 324 -38.26 1.14 -15.69
N PHE A 325 -38.37 1.54 -14.42
CA PHE A 325 -37.31 1.49 -13.43
C PHE A 325 -36.84 0.05 -13.21
N SER A 326 -37.78 -0.86 -12.96
CA SER A 326 -37.53 -2.28 -12.74
C SER A 326 -36.79 -2.94 -13.89
N HIS A 327 -37.21 -2.65 -15.13
CA HIS A 327 -36.55 -3.17 -16.32
C HIS A 327 -35.10 -2.67 -16.44
N ARG A 328 -34.85 -1.39 -16.16
CA ARG A 328 -33.49 -0.83 -16.19
C ARG A 328 -32.63 -1.30 -15.01
N TYR A 329 -33.24 -1.53 -13.85
CA TYR A 329 -32.57 -2.04 -12.66
C TYR A 329 -32.08 -3.47 -12.85
N LEU A 330 -32.83 -4.31 -13.58
CA LEU A 330 -32.37 -5.66 -13.96
C LEU A 330 -31.02 -5.63 -14.69
N TYR A 331 -30.83 -4.71 -15.64
CA TYR A 331 -29.59 -4.62 -16.41
C TYR A 331 -28.40 -4.00 -15.64
N GLN A 332 -28.55 -3.68 -14.35
CA GLN A 332 -27.47 -3.20 -13.48
C GLN A 332 -26.79 -4.36 -12.71
N TYR A 333 -26.68 -5.51 -13.37
CA TYR A 333 -26.01 -6.72 -12.89
C TYR A 333 -25.35 -7.46 -14.06
N PRO A 334 -24.15 -8.06 -13.91
CA PRO A 334 -23.24 -7.97 -12.76
C PRO A 334 -22.42 -6.66 -12.76
N ILE A 335 -21.82 -6.28 -11.62
CA ILE A 335 -21.13 -4.97 -11.50
C ILE A 335 -19.91 -4.87 -12.41
N GLU A 336 -19.27 -5.99 -12.72
CA GLU A 336 -18.04 -6.07 -13.51
C GLU A 336 -18.22 -5.64 -14.97
N THR A 337 -19.46 -5.72 -15.50
CA THR A 337 -19.77 -5.39 -16.89
C THR A 337 -20.69 -4.18 -17.04
N THR A 338 -21.22 -3.64 -15.94
CA THR A 338 -22.27 -2.60 -15.98
C THR A 338 -21.75 -1.21 -15.64
N SER A 339 -22.20 -0.23 -16.41
CA SER A 339 -21.88 1.19 -16.22
C SER A 339 -22.86 1.88 -15.25
N ASP A 340 -22.50 3.09 -14.81
CA ASP A 340 -23.28 3.87 -13.85
C ASP A 340 -24.76 4.03 -14.24
N SER A 341 -25.62 4.06 -13.21
CA SER A 341 -27.06 4.11 -13.39
C SER A 341 -27.55 5.54 -13.69
N TYR A 342 -27.94 5.77 -14.94
CA TYR A 342 -28.47 7.07 -15.38
C TYR A 342 -29.98 7.24 -15.18
N PHE A 343 -30.69 6.16 -14.85
CA PHE A 343 -32.15 6.14 -14.70
C PHE A 343 -32.63 6.38 -13.26
N ALA A 344 -31.71 6.48 -12.30
CA ALA A 344 -31.99 6.78 -10.90
C ALA A 344 -31.29 8.09 -10.48
N CYS A 345 -31.64 8.58 -9.29
CA CYS A 345 -30.96 9.72 -8.68
C CYS A 345 -29.53 9.38 -8.27
N ASP A 346 -29.37 8.22 -7.66
CA ASP A 346 -28.09 7.68 -7.24
C ASP A 346 -27.43 6.93 -8.42
N PRO A 347 -26.29 7.41 -8.95
CA PRO A 347 -25.57 6.76 -10.04
C PRO A 347 -24.83 5.50 -9.60
N SER A 348 -24.65 5.29 -8.29
CA SER A 348 -24.04 4.10 -7.71
C SER A 348 -25.03 2.96 -7.48
N LEU A 349 -26.32 3.18 -7.76
CA LEU A 349 -27.34 2.15 -7.62
C LEU A 349 -27.01 0.96 -8.53
N ARG A 350 -26.96 -0.24 -7.94
CA ARG A 350 -26.72 -1.53 -8.61
C ARG A 350 -27.73 -2.57 -8.13
N ASN A 351 -28.01 -3.57 -8.97
CA ASN A 351 -28.78 -4.75 -8.59
C ASN A 351 -27.86 -5.84 -8.05
N ALA A 352 -26.98 -5.49 -7.09
CA ALA A 352 -25.99 -6.39 -6.54
C ALA A 352 -25.86 -6.20 -5.03
N LYS A 353 -25.90 -7.30 -4.28
CA LYS A 353 -25.52 -7.37 -2.88
C LYS A 353 -24.21 -8.15 -2.75
N PHE A 354 -23.37 -7.68 -1.84
CA PHE A 354 -22.02 -8.16 -1.63
C PHE A 354 -21.86 -8.71 -0.22
N GLN A 355 -21.25 -9.88 -0.11
CA GLN A 355 -20.87 -10.49 1.16
C GLN A 355 -19.40 -10.90 1.08
N THR A 356 -18.59 -10.39 2.01
CA THR A 356 -17.18 -10.75 2.13
C THR A 356 -16.98 -11.54 3.41
N ASN A 357 -16.51 -12.77 3.29
CA ASN A 357 -16.25 -13.67 4.41
C ASN A 357 -14.80 -14.15 4.37
N LEU A 358 -14.19 -14.27 5.55
CA LEU A 358 -12.89 -14.91 5.71
C LEU A 358 -13.14 -16.38 6.06
N GLN A 359 -12.67 -17.29 5.22
CA GLN A 359 -12.89 -18.74 5.35
C GLN A 359 -11.55 -19.44 5.59
N SER A 360 -11.57 -20.47 6.45
CA SER A 360 -10.37 -21.26 6.73
C SER A 360 -10.10 -22.24 5.58
N LEU A 361 -8.84 -22.37 5.17
CA LEU A 361 -8.40 -23.40 4.21
C LEU A 361 -8.54 -24.83 4.75
N SER A 362 -8.78 -25.00 6.05
CA SER A 362 -9.05 -26.32 6.66
C SER A 362 -10.46 -26.84 6.37
N ILE A 363 -11.37 -25.98 5.92
CA ILE A 363 -12.72 -26.37 5.51
C ILE A 363 -12.66 -26.77 4.03
N PRO A 364 -13.14 -27.97 3.64
CA PRO A 364 -13.10 -28.38 2.25
C PRO A 364 -13.93 -27.42 1.39
N PRO A 365 -13.37 -26.95 0.25
CA PRO A 365 -14.12 -26.12 -0.68
C PRO A 365 -15.25 -26.93 -1.32
N THR A 366 -16.28 -26.24 -1.78
CA THR A 366 -17.33 -26.83 -2.62
C THR A 366 -16.78 -27.27 -3.98
N ASP A 367 -17.47 -28.19 -4.68
CA ASP A 367 -17.01 -28.72 -5.98
C ASP A 367 -16.74 -27.62 -7.02
N ALA A 368 -17.58 -26.57 -7.04
CA ALA A 368 -17.41 -25.42 -7.92
C ALA A 368 -16.18 -24.56 -7.54
N GLU A 369 -15.95 -24.34 -6.24
CA GLU A 369 -14.76 -23.63 -5.77
C GLU A 369 -13.48 -24.44 -6.01
N GLN A 370 -13.55 -25.77 -5.95
CA GLN A 370 -12.38 -26.65 -6.09
C GLN A 370 -11.67 -26.47 -7.44
N LYS A 371 -12.42 -26.21 -8.52
CA LYS A 371 -11.83 -25.88 -9.83
C LYS A 371 -11.06 -24.55 -9.77
N MET A 372 -11.57 -23.53 -9.08
CA MET A 372 -10.84 -22.26 -8.90
C MET A 372 -9.60 -22.42 -8.02
N PHE A 373 -9.69 -23.22 -6.95
CA PHE A 373 -8.53 -23.58 -6.13
C PHE A 373 -7.46 -24.29 -6.94
N TYR A 374 -7.84 -25.19 -7.86
CA TYR A 374 -6.90 -25.86 -8.76
C TYR A 374 -6.20 -24.87 -9.70
N LEU A 375 -6.94 -23.92 -10.29
CA LEU A 375 -6.36 -22.87 -11.14
C LEU A 375 -5.37 -21.99 -10.36
N LEU A 376 -5.74 -21.55 -9.15
CA LEU A 376 -4.86 -20.78 -8.26
C LEU A 376 -3.64 -21.60 -7.81
N ASN A 377 -3.81 -22.89 -7.51
CA ASN A 377 -2.71 -23.76 -7.07
C ASN A 377 -1.80 -24.23 -8.22
N ASN A 378 -2.18 -24.01 -9.48
CA ASN A 378 -1.34 -24.29 -10.63
C ASN A 378 -0.71 -23.05 -11.25
N GLN A 379 -1.06 -21.86 -10.73
CA GLN A 379 -0.48 -20.61 -11.21
C GLN A 379 1.02 -20.56 -10.87
N THR A 380 1.84 -20.34 -11.90
CA THR A 380 3.28 -20.15 -11.76
C THR A 380 3.59 -18.69 -11.48
N PHE A 381 4.49 -18.45 -10.54
CA PHE A 381 4.91 -17.10 -10.18
C PHE A 381 6.32 -16.82 -10.69
N THR A 382 6.55 -15.56 -11.03
CA THR A 382 7.88 -15.03 -11.30
C THR A 382 8.20 -14.00 -10.23
N LEU A 383 9.26 -14.25 -9.48
CA LEU A 383 9.82 -13.33 -8.49
C LEU A 383 10.81 -12.39 -9.19
N HIS A 384 10.58 -11.10 -9.02
CA HIS A 384 11.44 -10.03 -9.51
C HIS A 384 12.11 -9.37 -8.31
N LEU A 385 13.44 -9.24 -8.36
CA LEU A 385 14.24 -8.62 -7.33
C LEU A 385 15.16 -7.59 -7.97
N ASP A 386 14.97 -6.34 -7.59
CA ASP A 386 15.80 -5.25 -8.10
C ASP A 386 16.58 -4.65 -6.95
N PHE A 387 17.89 -4.89 -6.95
CA PHE A 387 18.81 -4.26 -6.02
C PHE A 387 19.21 -2.91 -6.59
N VAL A 388 18.64 -1.86 -6.02
CA VAL A 388 18.80 -0.49 -6.49
C VAL A 388 20.08 0.09 -5.93
N ASN A 389 20.81 0.83 -6.78
CA ASN A 389 22.07 1.47 -6.44
C ASN A 389 23.17 0.47 -6.05
N THR A 390 23.19 -0.67 -6.72
CA THR A 390 24.10 -1.81 -6.48
C THR A 390 24.88 -2.12 -7.76
N LEU A 391 26.21 -1.92 -7.72
CA LEU A 391 27.08 -2.22 -8.85
C LEU A 391 27.72 -3.62 -8.72
N ALA A 392 26.91 -4.64 -8.92
CA ALA A 392 27.31 -6.06 -8.83
C ALA A 392 27.18 -6.75 -10.19
N ASN A 393 28.11 -7.65 -10.49
CA ASN A 393 28.04 -8.54 -11.65
C ASN A 393 27.12 -9.75 -11.36
N CYS A 394 26.57 -10.38 -12.39
CA CYS A 394 25.72 -11.55 -12.20
C CYS A 394 26.49 -12.80 -11.74
N ASP A 395 27.79 -12.90 -12.06
CA ASP A 395 28.60 -14.10 -11.78
C ASP A 395 28.87 -14.33 -10.28
N ILE A 396 28.73 -13.29 -9.47
CA ILE A 396 28.95 -13.33 -8.01
C ILE A 396 27.69 -13.67 -7.22
N ILE A 397 26.55 -13.83 -7.91
CA ILE A 397 25.27 -14.18 -7.31
C ILE A 397 25.13 -15.69 -7.30
N SER A 398 24.73 -16.25 -6.17
CA SER A 398 24.32 -17.65 -6.10
C SER A 398 22.96 -17.76 -5.43
N LEU A 399 22.11 -18.65 -5.94
CA LEU A 399 20.73 -18.77 -5.50
C LEU A 399 20.44 -20.21 -5.06
N GLN A 400 19.85 -20.34 -3.88
CA GLN A 400 19.44 -21.61 -3.31
C GLN A 400 17.94 -21.57 -3.03
N VAL A 401 17.24 -22.66 -3.37
CA VAL A 401 15.82 -22.86 -3.05
C VAL A 401 15.67 -24.07 -2.14
N LEU A 402 14.77 -23.96 -1.17
CA LEU A 402 14.43 -25.05 -0.28
C LEU A 402 13.41 -25.97 -0.95
N TYR A 403 13.80 -27.23 -1.17
CA TYR A 403 12.91 -28.30 -1.61
C TYR A 403 12.75 -29.32 -0.47
N GLY A 404 11.56 -29.36 0.13
CA GLY A 404 11.29 -30.16 1.32
C GLY A 404 12.17 -29.72 2.50
N THR A 405 13.24 -30.47 2.79
CA THR A 405 14.21 -30.16 3.86
C THR A 405 15.61 -29.85 3.34
N ARG A 406 15.84 -29.85 2.02
CA ARG A 406 17.17 -29.66 1.43
C ARG A 406 17.23 -28.40 0.58
N TRP A 407 18.31 -27.64 0.78
CA TRP A 407 18.65 -26.51 -0.09
C TRP A 407 19.32 -27.02 -1.36
N SER A 408 18.82 -26.58 -2.51
CA SER A 408 19.39 -26.88 -3.82
C SER A 408 19.72 -25.59 -4.55
N THR A 409 20.88 -25.55 -5.20
CA THR A 409 21.30 -24.41 -6.02
C THR A 409 20.52 -24.41 -7.33
N ILE A 410 19.92 -23.28 -7.69
CA ILE A 410 19.28 -23.08 -8.99
C ILE A 410 19.86 -21.85 -9.69
N ARG A 411 19.64 -21.74 -11.00
CA ARG A 411 19.98 -20.52 -11.75
C ARG A 411 18.78 -19.60 -11.87
N TRP A 412 19.06 -18.30 -11.91
CA TRP A 412 18.09 -17.28 -12.26
C TRP A 412 17.65 -17.43 -13.72
N LEU A 413 16.48 -16.89 -14.04
CA LEU A 413 15.98 -16.80 -15.40
C LEU A 413 16.72 -15.72 -16.19
N SER A 414 16.86 -14.55 -15.58
CA SER A 414 17.59 -13.40 -16.13
C SER A 414 18.27 -12.62 -15.02
N CYS A 415 19.47 -12.11 -15.32
CA CYS A 415 20.20 -11.19 -14.48
C CYS A 415 20.86 -10.13 -15.36
N SER A 416 20.67 -8.87 -15.01
CA SER A 416 21.32 -7.75 -15.70
C SER A 416 21.56 -6.61 -14.72
N ASN A 417 22.62 -5.84 -14.94
CA ASN A 417 22.86 -4.61 -14.21
C ASN A 417 22.78 -3.44 -15.19
N VAL A 418 21.78 -2.58 -15.03
CA VAL A 418 21.55 -1.40 -15.88
C VAL A 418 21.40 -0.19 -14.98
N ASP A 419 22.18 0.86 -15.24
CA ASP A 419 22.16 2.12 -14.48
C ASP A 419 22.37 1.96 -12.96
N SER A 420 23.16 0.95 -12.54
CA SER A 420 23.37 0.57 -11.13
C SER A 420 22.13 -0.02 -10.44
N ILE A 421 21.21 -0.59 -11.22
CA ILE A 421 20.12 -1.42 -10.73
C ILE A 421 20.39 -2.85 -11.21
N LEU A 422 20.59 -3.75 -10.26
CA LEU A 422 20.75 -5.17 -10.52
C LEU A 422 19.36 -5.84 -10.51
N PHE A 423 18.90 -6.24 -11.69
CA PHE A 423 17.66 -6.96 -11.90
C PHE A 423 17.93 -8.46 -11.82
N LEU A 424 17.12 -9.16 -11.04
CA LEU A 424 17.19 -10.61 -10.87
C LEU A 424 15.78 -11.19 -10.95
N THR A 425 15.59 -12.14 -11.88
CA THR A 425 14.29 -12.78 -12.09
C THR A 425 14.38 -14.27 -11.84
N VAL A 426 13.44 -14.82 -11.07
CA VAL A 426 13.42 -16.22 -10.64
C VAL A 426 12.03 -16.79 -10.86
N VAL A 427 11.93 -17.94 -11.52
CA VAL A 427 10.66 -18.66 -11.68
C VAL A 427 10.43 -19.51 -10.44
N LEU A 428 9.23 -19.40 -9.88
CA LEU A 428 8.79 -20.16 -8.72
C LEU A 428 7.83 -21.27 -9.17
N PRO A 429 8.23 -22.54 -9.02
CA PRO A 429 7.38 -23.66 -9.40
C PRO A 429 6.23 -23.93 -8.42
N TYR A 430 6.28 -23.35 -7.22
CA TYR A 430 5.32 -23.59 -6.14
C TYR A 430 4.93 -22.27 -5.46
N GLN A 431 3.73 -22.22 -4.85
CA GLN A 431 3.27 -21.07 -4.06
C GLN A 431 4.07 -20.88 -2.76
N HIS A 432 4.59 -21.99 -2.23
CA HIS A 432 5.40 -22.00 -1.02
C HIS A 432 6.86 -22.18 -1.43
N ALA A 433 7.66 -21.14 -1.18
CA ALA A 433 9.06 -21.14 -1.55
C ALA A 433 9.90 -20.43 -0.50
N SER A 434 11.03 -21.03 -0.13
CA SER A 434 12.07 -20.33 0.63
C SER A 434 13.31 -20.26 -0.25
N ILE A 435 13.77 -19.03 -0.47
CA ILE A 435 14.83 -18.71 -1.41
C ILE A 435 15.91 -17.94 -0.66
N ARG A 436 17.16 -18.34 -0.87
CA ARG A 436 18.34 -17.66 -0.36
C ARG A 436 19.20 -17.21 -1.53
N ILE A 437 19.55 -15.94 -1.51
CA ILE A 437 20.32 -15.28 -2.55
C ILE A 437 21.57 -14.75 -1.88
N TYR A 438 22.72 -15.27 -2.29
CA TYR A 438 24.02 -14.84 -1.79
C TYR A 438 24.66 -13.96 -2.85
N ILE A 439 25.01 -12.74 -2.46
CA ILE A 439 25.81 -11.82 -3.25
C ILE A 439 27.20 -11.85 -2.63
N SER A 440 28.15 -12.48 -3.33
CA SER A 440 29.51 -12.70 -2.84
C SER A 440 30.41 -11.48 -3.08
N ASP A 441 29.91 -10.30 -2.70
CA ASP A 441 30.62 -9.03 -2.87
C ASP A 441 30.23 -8.04 -1.77
N THR A 442 31.08 -7.05 -1.54
CA THR A 442 30.94 -6.02 -0.50
C THR A 442 30.25 -4.76 -1.03
N GLN A 443 29.46 -4.89 -2.09
CA GLN A 443 28.78 -3.74 -2.69
C GLN A 443 27.72 -3.21 -1.75
N ILE A 444 27.58 -1.89 -1.77
CA ILE A 444 26.54 -1.18 -1.06
C ILE A 444 25.21 -1.41 -1.77
N ILE A 445 24.18 -1.78 -1.02
CA ILE A 445 22.83 -1.96 -1.53
C ILE A 445 21.95 -0.83 -0.99
N GLY A 446 21.59 0.13 -1.83
CA GLY A 446 20.88 1.32 -1.39
C GLY A 446 19.38 1.11 -1.15
N ALA A 447 18.74 0.27 -1.96
CA ALA A 447 17.33 -0.08 -1.82
C ALA A 447 17.03 -1.43 -2.49
N LEU A 448 15.87 -2.00 -2.18
CA LEU A 448 15.43 -3.27 -2.73
C LEU A 448 13.99 -3.15 -3.21
N ARG A 449 13.73 -3.52 -4.45
CA ARG A 449 12.37 -3.70 -4.96
C ARG A 449 12.10 -5.18 -5.13
N VAL A 450 11.00 -5.64 -4.55
CA VAL A 450 10.55 -7.04 -4.64
C VAL A 450 9.19 -7.05 -5.33
N GLY A 451 9.07 -7.86 -6.38
CA GLY A 451 7.84 -8.01 -7.12
C GLY A 451 7.48 -9.46 -7.40
N LEU A 452 6.18 -9.70 -7.57
CA LEU A 452 5.62 -10.98 -7.98
C LEU A 452 4.72 -10.75 -9.18
N SER A 453 4.92 -11.54 -10.23
CA SER A 453 4.06 -11.52 -11.40
C SER A 453 3.62 -12.92 -11.82
N SER A 454 2.40 -13.03 -12.34
CA SER A 454 1.89 -14.25 -12.97
C SER A 454 0.91 -13.92 -14.08
N ALA A 455 0.83 -14.81 -15.07
CA ALA A 455 -0.16 -14.71 -16.13
C ALA A 455 -1.57 -15.00 -15.60
N GLY A 456 -2.56 -14.31 -16.16
CA GLY A 456 -3.97 -14.64 -16.01
C GLY A 456 -4.38 -15.80 -16.93
N HIS A 457 -5.56 -16.35 -16.66
CA HIS A 457 -6.18 -17.38 -17.48
C HIS A 457 -7.70 -17.18 -17.47
N GLU A 458 -8.33 -17.20 -18.64
CA GLU A 458 -9.77 -17.02 -18.77
C GLU A 458 -10.36 -18.26 -19.41
N ASP A 459 -11.31 -18.88 -18.70
CA ASP A 459 -12.16 -20.00 -19.09
C ASP A 459 -13.62 -19.55 -18.92
N GLU A 460 -14.59 -20.27 -19.49
CA GLU A 460 -15.99 -19.80 -19.62
C GLU A 460 -16.59 -19.24 -18.31
N HIS A 461 -16.52 -20.01 -17.23
CA HIS A 461 -17.02 -19.61 -15.89
C HIS A 461 -15.92 -19.30 -14.88
N TYR A 462 -14.64 -19.33 -15.29
CA TYR A 462 -13.50 -19.23 -14.37
C TYR A 462 -12.48 -18.25 -14.91
N ASN A 463 -12.33 -17.10 -14.23
CA ASN A 463 -11.37 -16.07 -14.58
C ASN A 463 -10.27 -15.93 -13.51
N LEU A 464 -9.09 -16.45 -13.81
CA LEU A 464 -7.88 -16.24 -13.03
C LEU A 464 -7.23 -14.91 -13.45
N LYS A 465 -7.21 -13.94 -12.54
CA LYS A 465 -6.62 -12.63 -12.81
C LYS A 465 -5.09 -12.70 -12.83
N GLU A 466 -4.49 -11.84 -13.64
CA GLU A 466 -3.04 -11.64 -13.65
C GLU A 466 -2.57 -11.01 -12.33
N LEU A 467 -1.45 -11.50 -11.80
CA LEU A 467 -0.77 -10.88 -10.67
C LEU A 467 0.31 -9.95 -11.21
N ASN A 468 0.31 -8.72 -10.74
CA ASN A 468 1.36 -7.75 -11.00
C ASN A 468 1.55 -6.87 -9.76
N PHE A 469 2.49 -7.27 -8.92
CA PHE A 469 2.74 -6.67 -7.62
C PHE A 469 4.21 -6.29 -7.48
N TYR A 470 4.48 -5.09 -6.99
CA TYR A 470 5.83 -4.58 -6.71
C TYR A 470 5.83 -3.72 -5.46
N GLN A 471 6.79 -3.94 -4.57
CA GLN A 471 7.03 -3.13 -3.38
C GLN A 471 8.50 -2.74 -3.32
N ALA A 472 8.77 -1.47 -3.11
CA ALA A 472 10.09 -0.92 -2.92
C ALA A 472 10.33 -0.68 -1.43
N PHE A 473 11.47 -1.15 -0.94
CA PHE A 473 12.00 -0.93 0.40
C PHE A 473 13.18 0.02 0.28
N TYR A 474 13.01 1.24 0.78
CA TYR A 474 14.07 2.25 0.81
C TYR A 474 13.89 3.23 1.97
N LYS A 475 15.00 3.79 2.44
CA LYS A 475 15.03 4.90 3.40
C LYS A 475 16.13 5.89 3.03
N TYR A 476 15.90 7.16 3.32
CA TYR A 476 16.91 8.20 3.16
C TYR A 476 17.87 8.18 4.35
N GLY A 477 19.17 8.39 4.11
CA GLY A 477 20.18 8.38 5.19
C GLY A 477 20.67 7.00 5.63
N GLU A 478 20.09 5.92 5.11
CA GLU A 478 20.39 4.55 5.52
C GLU A 478 20.74 3.68 4.29
N VAL A 479 21.34 2.51 4.55
CA VAL A 479 21.70 1.48 3.56
C VAL A 479 21.08 0.15 3.98
N LEU A 480 20.82 -0.77 3.04
CA LEU A 480 20.33 -2.10 3.42
C LEU A 480 21.37 -2.89 4.22
N THR A 481 20.88 -3.66 5.18
CA THR A 481 21.69 -4.64 5.91
C THR A 481 22.18 -5.76 4.99
N GLN A 482 23.24 -6.45 5.40
CA GLN A 482 23.80 -7.56 4.65
C GLN A 482 23.02 -8.86 4.84
N ASN A 483 22.22 -8.98 5.91
CA ASN A 483 21.39 -10.15 6.13
C ASN A 483 19.92 -9.72 6.13
N LEU A 484 19.30 -9.84 4.96
CA LEU A 484 17.94 -9.41 4.70
C LEU A 484 17.02 -10.62 4.76
N SER A 485 15.91 -10.50 5.49
CA SER A 485 14.85 -11.52 5.49
C SER A 485 13.55 -10.86 5.13
N ILE A 486 12.87 -11.37 4.11
CA ILE A 486 11.61 -10.84 3.61
C ILE A 486 10.58 -11.95 3.57
N ASN A 487 9.45 -11.70 4.24
CA ASN A 487 8.32 -12.62 4.27
C ASN A 487 7.18 -12.04 3.42
N ILE A 488 6.67 -12.87 2.50
CA ILE A 488 5.54 -12.57 1.64
C ILE A 488 4.45 -13.59 1.94
N ASP A 489 3.32 -13.10 2.43
CA ASP A 489 2.14 -13.92 2.69
C ASP A 489 1.13 -13.73 1.57
N MET A 490 0.85 -14.82 0.88
CA MET A 490 -0.05 -14.91 -0.27
C MET A 490 -1.44 -15.27 0.24
N THR A 491 -2.40 -14.36 0.08
CA THR A 491 -3.81 -14.61 0.42
C THR A 491 -4.62 -14.90 -0.83
N LYS A 492 -5.33 -16.03 -0.87
CA LYS A 492 -6.29 -16.32 -1.95
C LYS A 492 -7.53 -15.44 -1.80
N VAL A 493 -7.95 -14.82 -2.89
CA VAL A 493 -9.23 -14.10 -2.97
C VAL A 493 -10.04 -14.68 -4.11
N ILE A 494 -11.21 -15.22 -3.78
CA ILE A 494 -12.15 -15.83 -4.72
C ILE A 494 -13.42 -14.99 -4.70
N ASN A 495 -13.83 -14.48 -5.86
CA ASN A 495 -15.13 -13.84 -6.03
C ASN A 495 -16.06 -14.78 -6.78
N GLU A 496 -17.24 -14.99 -6.22
CA GLU A 496 -18.33 -15.75 -6.82
C GLU A 496 -19.43 -14.77 -7.22
N THR A 497 -19.80 -14.77 -8.50
CA THR A 497 -20.87 -13.95 -9.06
C THR A 497 -22.01 -14.87 -9.45
N ALA A 498 -23.10 -14.83 -8.69
CA ALA A 498 -24.24 -15.71 -8.91
C ALA A 498 -24.94 -15.40 -10.25
N ALA A 499 -25.40 -16.42 -10.99
CA ALA A 499 -26.17 -16.17 -12.21
C ALA A 499 -27.47 -15.39 -11.93
N MET A 500 -27.78 -14.49 -12.86
CA MET A 500 -29.09 -13.82 -12.89
C MET A 500 -30.19 -14.75 -13.42
N VAL A 501 -29.83 -15.62 -14.38
CA VAL A 501 -30.69 -16.62 -15.03
C VAL A 501 -29.89 -17.92 -15.13
N GLY A 502 -30.39 -19.01 -14.54
CA GLY A 502 -29.68 -20.30 -14.46
C GLY A 502 -29.16 -20.61 -13.05
N GLU A 503 -28.41 -21.71 -12.93
CA GLU A 503 -27.82 -22.18 -11.66
C GLU A 503 -26.29 -22.01 -11.59
N GLU A 504 -25.62 -21.81 -12.73
CA GLU A 504 -24.16 -21.73 -12.80
C GLU A 504 -23.66 -20.34 -12.43
N SER A 505 -22.68 -20.27 -11.52
CA SER A 505 -22.10 -19.01 -11.06
C SER A 505 -20.73 -18.81 -11.69
N ASP A 506 -20.37 -17.55 -11.96
CA ASP A 506 -19.05 -17.20 -12.47
C ASP A 506 -18.07 -16.99 -11.32
N TYR A 507 -16.87 -17.52 -11.44
CA TYR A 507 -15.83 -17.42 -10.43
C TYR A 507 -14.65 -16.60 -10.96
N SER A 508 -14.12 -15.71 -10.12
CA SER A 508 -12.82 -15.08 -10.36
C SER A 508 -11.87 -15.27 -9.19
N GLY A 509 -10.59 -15.48 -9.48
CA GLY A 509 -9.56 -15.76 -8.48
C GLY A 509 -8.34 -14.87 -8.66
N ILE A 510 -7.77 -14.42 -7.55
CA ILE A 510 -6.47 -13.74 -7.53
C ILE A 510 -5.73 -14.05 -6.23
N TYR A 511 -4.39 -14.01 -6.25
CA TYR A 511 -3.60 -13.92 -5.04
C TYR A 511 -3.31 -12.47 -4.67
N ILE A 512 -3.41 -12.15 -3.39
CA ILE A 512 -2.99 -10.87 -2.85
C ILE A 512 -1.74 -11.10 -1.98
N PRO A 513 -0.54 -10.71 -2.47
CA PRO A 513 0.68 -10.75 -1.68
C PRO A 513 0.69 -9.62 -0.64
N THR A 514 1.16 -9.93 0.56
CA THR A 514 1.35 -8.97 1.65
C THR A 514 2.72 -9.18 2.29
N PHE A 515 3.43 -8.10 2.62
CA PHE A 515 4.71 -8.20 3.32
C PHE A 515 4.49 -8.15 4.83
N THR A 516 5.11 -9.08 5.54
CA THR A 516 5.04 -9.16 7.02
C THR A 516 6.38 -8.85 7.70
N THR A 517 7.34 -8.30 6.95
CA THR A 517 8.67 -7.94 7.43
C THR A 517 8.68 -6.60 8.16
N ASP A 518 9.44 -6.53 9.26
CA ASP A 518 9.77 -5.26 9.90
C ASP A 518 10.76 -4.46 9.03
N VAL A 519 10.28 -3.35 8.46
CA VAL A 519 11.05 -2.49 7.56
C VAL A 519 12.27 -1.90 8.26
N ASP A 520 12.20 -1.60 9.56
CA ASP A 520 13.31 -0.98 10.28
C ASP A 520 14.51 -1.93 10.42
N SER A 521 14.25 -3.24 10.52
CA SER A 521 15.29 -4.27 10.60
C SER A 521 16.10 -4.45 9.31
N LEU A 522 15.62 -3.90 8.19
CA LEU A 522 16.26 -4.04 6.87
C LEU A 522 17.36 -3.01 6.64
N PHE A 523 17.48 -1.96 7.47
CA PHE A 523 18.38 -0.83 7.21
C PHE A 523 19.42 -0.63 8.32
N LEU A 524 20.57 -0.11 7.92
CA LEU A 524 21.67 0.30 8.78
C LEU A 524 21.95 1.78 8.59
N THR A 525 22.22 2.47 9.70
CA THR A 525 22.72 3.85 9.67
C THR A 525 24.21 3.88 9.34
N GLN A 526 24.73 5.07 9.01
CA GLN A 526 26.16 5.26 8.76
C GLN A 526 27.03 4.78 9.92
N ASP A 527 26.61 5.04 11.16
CA ASP A 527 27.37 4.65 12.35
C ASP A 527 27.40 3.12 12.50
N GLN A 528 26.29 2.45 12.23
CA GLN A 528 26.19 0.98 12.28
C GLN A 528 26.99 0.32 11.16
N TYR A 529 27.03 0.92 9.97
CA TYR A 529 27.76 0.38 8.82
C TYR A 529 29.26 0.22 9.11
N VAL A 530 29.86 1.16 9.86
CA VAL A 530 31.30 1.13 10.19
C VAL A 530 31.69 -0.11 11.01
N TYR A 531 30.75 -0.69 11.76
CA TYR A 531 30.96 -1.88 12.57
C TYR A 531 30.66 -3.19 11.83
N SER A 532 30.19 -3.11 10.59
CA SER A 532 29.80 -4.31 9.86
C SER A 532 31.03 -5.05 9.31
N THR A 533 31.03 -6.38 9.49
CA THR A 533 32.18 -7.25 9.17
C THR A 533 31.91 -8.26 8.07
N SER A 534 30.67 -8.42 7.59
CA SER A 534 30.38 -9.47 6.60
C SER A 534 30.87 -9.06 5.23
N ALA A 535 31.51 -9.99 4.52
CA ALA A 535 32.02 -9.76 3.16
C ALA A 535 31.00 -10.13 2.06
N SER A 536 29.78 -10.53 2.44
CA SER A 536 28.73 -10.96 1.53
C SER A 536 27.36 -10.54 2.05
N ALA A 537 26.41 -10.38 1.13
CA ALA A 537 25.01 -10.15 1.46
C ALA A 537 24.19 -11.43 1.23
N LEU A 538 23.32 -11.76 2.17
CA LEU A 538 22.33 -12.82 2.12
C LEU A 538 20.93 -12.20 2.14
N LEU A 539 20.19 -12.39 1.06
CA LEU A 539 18.75 -12.13 1.02
C LEU A 539 17.99 -13.45 1.13
N THR A 540 17.16 -13.57 2.16
CA THR A 540 16.21 -14.67 2.33
C THR A 540 14.82 -14.17 2.00
N VAL A 541 14.16 -14.77 1.01
CA VAL A 541 12.76 -14.52 0.67
C VAL A 541 11.96 -15.76 1.03
N VAL A 542 10.98 -15.60 1.91
CA VAL A 542 10.05 -16.66 2.31
C VAL A 542 8.68 -16.28 1.78
N ILE A 543 8.14 -17.11 0.90
CA ILE A 543 6.79 -16.97 0.36
C ILE A 543 5.96 -18.07 0.99
N SER A 544 4.91 -17.66 1.68
CA SER A 544 4.00 -18.54 2.39
C SER A 544 2.56 -18.23 2.00
N GLU A 545 1.67 -19.18 2.17
CA GLU A 545 0.24 -18.96 2.00
C GLU A 545 -0.44 -18.79 3.36
N THR A 546 -1.37 -17.84 3.44
CA THR A 546 -2.16 -17.63 4.65
C THR A 546 -3.05 -18.84 4.94
N PRO A 547 -3.36 -19.18 6.21
CA PRO A 547 -4.21 -20.33 6.55
C PRO A 547 -5.71 -20.11 6.24
N TYR A 548 -6.05 -18.99 5.63
CA TYR A 548 -7.40 -18.57 5.26
C TYR A 548 -7.42 -17.99 3.85
N TYR A 549 -8.61 -17.89 3.28
CA TYR A 549 -8.88 -17.19 2.03
C TYR A 549 -10.06 -16.23 2.21
N VAL A 550 -10.13 -15.23 1.33
CA VAL A 550 -11.25 -14.30 1.28
C VAL A 550 -12.21 -14.77 0.21
N LYS A 551 -13.46 -15.03 0.60
CA LYS A 551 -14.55 -15.31 -0.32
C LYS A 551 -15.43 -14.07 -0.42
N ASN A 552 -15.52 -13.52 -1.62
CA ASN A 552 -16.49 -12.48 -1.96
C ASN A 552 -17.64 -13.13 -2.73
N LEU A 553 -18.86 -12.81 -2.34
CA LEU A 553 -20.06 -13.30 -2.99
C LEU A 553 -20.87 -12.10 -3.47
N GLN A 554 -21.13 -12.06 -4.76
CA GLN A 554 -22.04 -11.13 -5.40
C GLN A 554 -23.30 -11.87 -5.82
N GLN A 555 -24.43 -11.37 -5.35
CA GLN A 555 -25.75 -11.90 -5.67
C GLN A 555 -26.63 -10.77 -6.19
N PRO A 556 -27.57 -11.05 -7.10
CA PRO A 556 -28.59 -10.08 -7.46
C PRO A 556 -29.44 -9.74 -6.23
N ILE A 557 -29.79 -8.47 -6.06
CA ILE A 557 -30.73 -8.04 -4.99
C ILE A 557 -32.12 -8.58 -5.30
N ALA A 558 -32.55 -8.46 -6.55
CA ALA A 558 -33.81 -8.99 -7.02
C ALA A 558 -33.66 -9.72 -8.36
N LYS A 559 -34.25 -10.92 -8.42
CA LYS A 559 -34.31 -11.72 -9.65
C LYS A 559 -35.48 -11.27 -10.53
N LEU A 560 -35.49 -11.70 -11.80
CA LEU A 560 -36.56 -11.37 -12.75
C LEU A 560 -37.96 -11.73 -12.22
N SER A 561 -38.12 -12.92 -11.63
CA SER A 561 -39.39 -13.39 -11.06
C SER A 561 -39.87 -12.53 -9.89
N GLU A 562 -38.96 -12.16 -9.01
CA GLU A 562 -39.21 -11.30 -7.85
C GLU A 562 -39.64 -9.90 -8.30
N ILE A 563 -38.91 -9.30 -9.24
CA ILE A 563 -39.25 -7.98 -9.79
C ILE A 563 -40.63 -7.99 -10.45
N ILE A 564 -41.01 -9.04 -11.19
CA ILE A 564 -42.35 -9.15 -11.77
C ILE A 564 -43.41 -9.22 -10.67
N PHE A 565 -43.21 -10.04 -9.65
CA PHE A 565 -44.13 -10.19 -8.53
C PHE A 565 -44.32 -8.87 -7.75
N HIS A 566 -43.23 -8.22 -7.38
CA HIS A 566 -43.26 -6.95 -6.64
C HIS A 566 -43.87 -5.81 -7.46
N ASN A 567 -43.65 -5.75 -8.78
CA ASN A 567 -44.33 -4.76 -9.63
C ASN A 567 -45.86 -4.96 -9.69
N ILE A 568 -46.32 -6.21 -9.74
CA ILE A 568 -47.76 -6.52 -9.70
C ILE A 568 -48.33 -6.10 -8.35
N LEU A 569 -47.66 -6.45 -7.25
CA LEU A 569 -48.08 -6.09 -5.91
C LEU A 569 -48.12 -4.56 -5.71
N PHE A 570 -47.10 -3.85 -6.19
CA PHE A 570 -47.05 -2.39 -6.18
C PHE A 570 -48.21 -1.76 -6.97
N THR A 571 -48.54 -2.33 -8.13
CA THR A 571 -49.68 -1.88 -8.96
C THR A 571 -51.00 -2.03 -8.22
N ILE A 572 -51.22 -3.16 -7.54
CA ILE A 572 -52.42 -3.42 -6.73
C ILE A 572 -52.50 -2.41 -5.57
N VAL A 573 -51.41 -2.23 -4.83
CA VAL A 573 -51.35 -1.27 -3.72
C VAL A 573 -51.64 0.16 -4.19
N CYS A 574 -51.10 0.58 -5.33
CA CYS A 574 -51.43 1.89 -5.91
C CYS A 574 -52.94 2.00 -6.20
N LEU A 575 -53.54 1.01 -6.87
CA LEU A 575 -54.97 1.01 -7.16
C LEU A 575 -55.81 1.06 -5.88
N GLU A 576 -55.43 0.32 -4.84
CA GLU A 576 -56.12 0.31 -3.54
C GLU A 576 -56.02 1.65 -2.81
N ILE A 577 -54.83 2.26 -2.74
CA ILE A 577 -54.64 3.58 -2.10
C ILE A 577 -55.48 4.64 -2.79
N PHE A 578 -55.44 4.70 -4.12
CA PHE A 578 -56.24 5.67 -4.87
C PHE A 578 -57.75 5.36 -4.81
N GLY A 579 -58.13 4.09 -4.77
CA GLY A 579 -59.50 3.66 -4.51
C GLY A 579 -60.01 4.09 -3.13
N LEU A 580 -59.17 3.96 -2.09
CA LEU A 580 -59.49 4.37 -0.73
C LEU A 580 -59.59 5.90 -0.61
N ILE A 581 -58.68 6.65 -1.24
CA ILE A 581 -58.75 8.12 -1.33
C ILE A 581 -60.06 8.55 -2.02
N PHE A 582 -60.43 7.87 -3.10
CA PHE A 582 -61.68 8.13 -3.81
C PHE A 582 -62.91 7.82 -2.96
N LEU A 583 -62.90 6.72 -2.22
CA LEU A 583 -63.96 6.34 -1.29
C LEU A 583 -64.10 7.36 -0.15
N LEU A 584 -62.99 7.81 0.44
CA LEU A 584 -62.97 8.90 1.43
C LEU A 584 -63.51 10.20 0.84
N TYR A 585 -63.11 10.57 -0.38
CA TYR A 585 -63.65 11.73 -1.08
C TYR A 585 -65.17 11.61 -1.28
N LYS A 586 -65.68 10.44 -1.68
CA LYS A 586 -67.12 10.20 -1.85
C LYS A 586 -67.84 10.32 -0.50
N LEU A 587 -67.31 9.71 0.57
CA LEU A 587 -67.87 9.77 1.91
C LEU A 587 -67.89 11.19 2.50
N ILE A 588 -66.87 12.02 2.24
CA ILE A 588 -66.78 13.38 2.77
C ILE A 588 -67.59 14.37 1.91
N SER A 589 -67.52 14.26 0.58
CA SER A 589 -68.14 15.23 -0.32
C SER A 589 -69.67 15.09 -0.41
N THR A 590 -70.21 13.88 -0.24
CA THR A 590 -71.66 13.62 -0.28
C THR A 590 -72.43 14.34 0.84
N PRO A 591 -72.04 14.25 2.13
CA PRO A 591 -72.69 14.99 3.21
C PRO A 591 -72.47 16.50 3.11
N LEU A 592 -71.27 16.97 2.73
CA LEU A 592 -70.99 18.39 2.53
C LEU A 592 -71.86 19.02 1.42
N ARG A 593 -72.10 18.30 0.32
CA ARG A 593 -73.03 18.75 -0.74
C ARG A 593 -74.48 18.83 -0.25
N HIS A 594 -74.91 17.88 0.57
CA HIS A 594 -76.24 17.92 1.20
C HIS A 594 -76.36 19.12 2.15
N LEU A 595 -75.34 19.38 2.97
CA LEU A 595 -75.31 20.48 3.93
C LEU A 595 -75.27 21.85 3.23
N TYR A 596 -74.48 21.99 2.17
CA TYR A 596 -74.40 23.21 1.36
C TYR A 596 -75.70 23.47 0.59
N ARG A 597 -76.34 22.44 0.01
CA ARG A 597 -77.66 22.57 -0.63
C ARG A 597 -78.75 22.96 0.36
N SER A 598 -78.74 22.40 1.58
CA SER A 598 -79.70 22.79 2.62
C SER A 598 -79.55 24.26 3.03
N ARG A 599 -78.31 24.77 3.14
CA ARG A 599 -78.03 26.18 3.45
C ARG A 599 -78.35 27.12 2.28
N TYR A 600 -78.11 26.73 1.03
CA TYR A 600 -78.49 27.52 -0.14
C TYR A 600 -80.02 27.55 -0.35
N ALA A 601 -80.72 26.44 -0.11
CA ALA A 601 -82.18 26.39 -0.14
C ALA A 601 -82.81 27.25 0.96
N ALA A 602 -82.20 27.29 2.15
CA ALA A 602 -82.62 28.19 3.23
C ALA A 602 -82.41 29.68 2.88
N LYS A 603 -81.32 30.03 2.18
CA LYS A 603 -81.00 31.43 1.81
C LYS A 603 -81.81 31.97 0.61
N HIS A 604 -82.31 31.10 -0.28
CA HIS A 604 -83.20 31.50 -1.37
C HIS A 604 -84.69 31.51 -1.00
N LYS A 605 -85.10 30.79 0.06
CA LYS A 605 -86.47 30.87 0.58
C LYS A 605 -86.78 32.22 1.22
N THR A 606 -85.77 32.92 1.75
CA THR A 606 -85.92 34.26 2.35
C THR A 606 -86.01 35.43 1.37
N ASN A 607 -85.81 35.23 0.05
CA ASN A 607 -85.85 36.34 -0.93
C ASN A 607 -87.14 36.37 -1.78
N ASN A 608 -88.04 35.40 -1.64
CA ASN A 608 -89.35 35.38 -2.32
C ASN A 608 -90.53 35.80 -1.43
N ASP A 609 -90.32 36.07 -0.13
CA ASP A 609 -91.38 36.46 0.81
C ASP A 609 -91.46 37.99 1.05
N ARG A 610 -91.03 38.81 0.09
CA ARG A 610 -91.23 40.28 0.11
C ARG A 610 -91.83 40.82 -1.18
N ILE A 611 -92.92 40.23 -1.66
CA ILE A 611 -93.87 40.92 -2.56
C ILE A 611 -95.30 40.48 -2.15
N CYS A 612 -96.18 41.47 -1.94
CA CYS A 612 -97.57 41.43 -1.46
C CYS A 612 -97.70 41.28 0.09
N VAL A 613 -98.18 42.24 0.89
CA VAL A 613 -99.46 42.97 0.82
C VAL A 613 -99.36 44.26 1.67
N PHE A 614 -99.41 45.43 1.03
CA PHE A 614 -100.52 46.41 1.07
C PHE A 614 -100.34 47.38 -0.10
#